data_AF-A0A9P0HMM1-F1
#
_entry.id   AF-A0A9P0HMM1-F1
#
_cell.length_a   1.000
_cell.length_b   1.000
_cell.length_c   1.000
_cell.angle_alpha   90.00
_cell.angle_beta   90.00
_cell.angle_gamma   90.00
#
_symmetry.space_group_name_H-M   'P 1'
#
loop_
_entity.id
_entity.type
_entity.pdbx_description
1 polymer ?
#
loop_
_entity_poly.entity_id
_entity_poly.type
_entity_poly.pdbx_seq_one_letter_code
_entity_poly.pdbx_strand_id
1 'polypeptide(L)'
;MSLTLSDDLNEVLTSFYEHAKEHTMLKGKLQDSEKFIAVLKLEVAEARRAEKRASTNLKRVQENVLQLQGIISNLTAIREENEKLRNDLRNLEILLESEKKNLTLHEQQWINDKENLVKSNKEELENMKKIRNMEAISFNQELNRLKEENEQKIEEMKKEFKKIENEYKNNLSRTAEEYEEKILNLNRNLIAANNEVKNLRQVSGHETIYNLVDFGQSKNDRIIQQPLSFARYQPLPIISKASQMFAAESEELNKQHTTPPNNQIKIGDAKTNSATKRRKLYCRTDDPLL
;
A
#
# COMPACT_ATOMS: atom_id res chain seq x y z
N MET A 1 -152.44 66.66 -12.77
CA MET A 1 -151.10 66.06 -12.76
C MET A 1 -150.16 67.02 -13.47
N SER A 2 -149.64 68.01 -12.74
CA SER A 2 -148.76 69.04 -13.29
C SER A 2 -147.31 68.71 -12.95
N LEU A 3 -146.57 68.20 -13.91
CA LEU A 3 -145.12 68.42 -13.94
C LEU A 3 -144.91 69.83 -14.50
N THR A 4 -144.28 70.70 -13.72
CA THR A 4 -143.95 72.04 -14.19
C THR A 4 -142.54 72.00 -14.76
N LEU A 5 -142.32 72.61 -15.92
CA LEU A 5 -141.02 72.77 -16.58
C LEU A 5 -139.88 73.23 -15.63
N SER A 6 -140.24 73.86 -14.52
CA SER A 6 -139.32 74.30 -13.46
C SER A 6 -138.69 73.15 -12.66
N ASP A 7 -139.42 72.04 -12.45
CA ASP A 7 -138.93 70.89 -11.67
C ASP A 7 -137.91 70.10 -12.51
N ASP A 8 -138.23 69.83 -13.78
CA ASP A 8 -137.31 69.19 -14.74
C ASP A 8 -136.04 70.04 -14.94
N LEU A 9 -136.18 71.37 -15.02
CA LEU A 9 -135.04 72.28 -15.12
C LEU A 9 -134.17 72.24 -13.86
N ASN A 10 -134.77 72.21 -12.67
CA ASN A 10 -134.04 72.11 -11.42
C ASN A 10 -133.32 70.77 -11.26
N GLU A 11 -133.92 69.66 -11.71
CA GLU A 11 -133.28 68.34 -11.71
C GLU A 11 -132.07 68.32 -12.64
N VAL A 12 -132.21 68.85 -13.86
CA VAL A 12 -131.10 68.97 -14.82
C VAL A 12 -129.98 69.86 -14.26
N LEU A 13 -130.30 70.99 -13.65
CA LEU A 13 -129.30 71.88 -13.05
C LEU A 13 -128.60 71.23 -11.86
N THR A 14 -129.33 70.47 -11.04
CA THR A 14 -128.76 69.74 -9.89
C THR A 14 -127.82 68.64 -10.36
N SER A 15 -128.24 67.84 -11.34
CA SER A 15 -127.40 66.80 -11.96
C SER A 15 -126.13 67.38 -12.59
N PHE A 16 -126.25 68.52 -13.29
CA PHE A 16 -125.10 69.20 -13.86
C PHE A 16 -124.12 69.68 -12.78
N TYR A 17 -124.64 70.22 -11.66
CA TYR A 17 -123.82 70.65 -10.53
C TYR A 17 -123.11 69.47 -9.85
N GLU A 18 -123.80 68.35 -9.64
CA GLU A 18 -123.20 67.13 -9.09
C GLU A 18 -122.11 66.57 -9.99
N HIS A 19 -122.35 66.52 -11.31
CA HIS A 19 -121.36 66.07 -12.29
C HIS A 19 -120.14 67.00 -12.35
N ALA A 20 -120.33 68.33 -12.23
CA ALA A 20 -119.22 69.28 -12.16
C ALA A 20 -118.38 69.12 -10.89
N LYS A 21 -119.03 68.83 -9.75
CA LYS A 21 -118.36 68.53 -8.48
C LYS A 21 -117.57 67.22 -8.56
N GLU A 22 -118.17 66.17 -9.12
CA GLU A 22 -117.51 64.89 -9.35
C GLU A 22 -116.30 65.03 -10.27
N HIS A 23 -116.44 65.74 -11.39
CA HIS A 23 -115.34 66.01 -12.30
C HIS A 23 -114.18 66.74 -11.60
N THR A 24 -114.48 67.73 -10.76
CA THR A 24 -113.45 68.46 -9.99
C THR A 24 -112.73 67.53 -9.01
N MET A 25 -113.46 66.65 -8.32
CA MET A 25 -112.88 65.64 -7.42
C MET A 25 -111.99 64.65 -8.18
N LEU A 26 -112.47 64.10 -9.30
CA LEU A 26 -111.72 63.16 -10.13
C LEU A 26 -110.45 63.80 -10.70
N LYS A 27 -110.53 65.06 -11.13
CA LYS A 27 -109.35 65.83 -11.57
C LYS A 27 -108.31 65.98 -10.47
N GLY A 28 -108.72 66.22 -9.22
CA GLY A 28 -107.82 66.24 -8.07
C GLY A 28 -107.15 64.89 -7.82
N LYS A 29 -107.93 63.81 -7.80
CA LYS A 29 -107.40 62.44 -7.64
C LYS A 29 -106.42 62.05 -8.74
N LEU A 30 -106.68 62.46 -9.99
CA LEU A 30 -105.79 62.24 -11.12
C LEU A 30 -104.45 62.94 -10.89
N GLN A 31 -104.45 64.20 -10.48
CA GLN A 31 -103.22 64.96 -10.19
C GLN A 31 -102.40 64.34 -9.06
N ASP A 32 -103.05 63.86 -7.99
CA ASP A 32 -102.34 63.19 -6.89
C ASP A 32 -101.75 61.85 -7.32
N SER A 33 -102.46 61.12 -8.17
CA SER A 33 -101.98 59.86 -8.75
C SER A 33 -100.77 60.10 -9.68
N GLU A 34 -100.78 61.17 -10.47
CA GLU A 34 -99.66 61.58 -11.31
C GLU A 34 -98.41 61.93 -10.48
N LYS A 35 -98.58 62.68 -9.38
CA LYS A 35 -97.47 62.97 -8.45
C LYS A 35 -96.92 61.69 -7.82
N PHE A 36 -97.80 60.79 -7.38
CA PHE A 36 -97.39 59.52 -6.79
C PHE A 36 -96.63 58.65 -7.80
N ILE A 37 -97.09 58.57 -9.06
CA ILE A 37 -96.38 57.88 -10.14
C ILE A 37 -94.99 58.50 -10.38
N ALA A 38 -94.85 59.82 -10.29
CA ALA A 38 -93.55 60.48 -10.45
C ALA A 38 -92.56 60.09 -9.33
N VAL A 39 -93.03 60.00 -8.08
CA VAL A 39 -92.23 59.52 -6.94
C VAL A 39 -91.80 58.06 -7.15
N LEU A 40 -92.74 57.18 -7.50
CA LEU A 40 -92.42 55.77 -7.77
C LEU A 40 -91.39 55.60 -8.91
N LYS A 41 -91.48 56.42 -9.96
CA LYS A 41 -90.48 56.41 -11.05
C LYS A 41 -89.08 56.79 -10.55
N LEU A 42 -88.99 57.76 -9.64
CA LEU A 42 -87.73 58.16 -9.00
C LEU A 42 -87.17 57.03 -8.14
N GLU A 43 -87.99 56.43 -7.28
CA GLU A 43 -87.58 55.31 -6.41
C GLU A 43 -87.09 54.11 -7.24
N VAL A 44 -87.79 53.75 -8.33
CA VAL A 44 -87.35 52.69 -9.24
C VAL A 44 -86.00 53.02 -9.88
N ALA A 45 -85.76 54.27 -10.26
CA ALA A 45 -84.48 54.69 -10.83
C ALA A 45 -83.35 54.59 -9.78
N GLU A 46 -83.60 54.98 -8.53
CA GLU A 46 -82.65 54.87 -7.43
C GLU A 46 -82.35 53.41 -7.08
N ALA A 47 -83.37 52.56 -7.00
CA ALA A 47 -83.23 51.13 -6.78
C ALA A 47 -82.36 50.48 -7.87
N ARG A 48 -82.58 50.81 -9.15
CA ARG A 48 -81.74 50.33 -10.26
C ARG A 48 -80.29 50.80 -10.16
N ARG A 49 -80.05 52.04 -9.72
CA ARG A 49 -78.66 52.53 -9.46
C ARG A 49 -78.02 51.79 -8.29
N ALA A 50 -78.77 51.47 -7.24
CA ALA A 50 -78.29 50.67 -6.11
C ALA A 50 -77.96 49.24 -6.55
N GLU A 51 -78.83 48.60 -7.32
CA GLU A 51 -78.62 47.28 -7.91
C GLU A 51 -77.34 47.24 -8.76
N LYS A 52 -77.14 48.23 -9.64
CA LYS A 52 -75.92 48.31 -10.46
C LYS A 52 -74.66 48.41 -9.61
N ARG A 53 -74.68 49.22 -8.54
CA ARG A 53 -73.55 49.33 -7.58
C ARG A 53 -73.30 48.03 -6.84
N ALA A 54 -74.35 47.34 -6.40
CA ALA A 54 -74.26 46.05 -5.74
C ALA A 54 -73.67 44.99 -6.67
N SER A 55 -74.11 44.94 -7.93
CA SER A 55 -73.60 44.02 -8.95
C SER A 55 -72.10 44.24 -9.24
N THR A 56 -71.65 45.50 -9.37
CA THR A 56 -70.22 45.80 -9.56
C THR A 56 -69.38 45.40 -8.35
N ASN A 57 -69.89 45.63 -7.13
CA ASN A 57 -69.20 45.22 -5.91
C ASN A 57 -69.12 43.70 -5.80
N LEU A 58 -70.18 42.98 -6.18
CA LEU A 58 -70.21 41.52 -6.19
C LEU A 58 -69.14 40.96 -7.13
N LYS A 59 -69.02 41.48 -8.36
CA LYS A 59 -67.98 41.06 -9.31
C LYS A 59 -66.57 41.22 -8.74
N ARG A 60 -66.28 42.39 -8.14
CA ARG A 60 -64.98 42.64 -7.49
C ARG A 60 -64.70 41.65 -6.36
N VAL A 61 -65.70 41.34 -5.54
CA VAL A 61 -65.56 40.36 -4.45
C VAL A 61 -65.31 38.96 -5.01
N GLN A 62 -66.00 38.56 -6.08
CA GLN A 62 -65.79 37.28 -6.75
C GLN A 62 -64.37 37.15 -7.31
N GLU A 63 -63.83 38.19 -7.96
CA GLU A 63 -62.45 38.21 -8.44
C GLU A 63 -61.45 38.06 -7.29
N ASN A 64 -61.65 38.79 -6.18
CA ASN A 64 -60.81 38.66 -5.00
C ASN A 64 -60.85 37.26 -4.40
N VAL A 65 -62.03 36.62 -4.35
CA VAL A 65 -62.18 35.24 -3.86
C VAL A 65 -61.39 34.27 -4.73
N LEU A 66 -61.44 34.40 -6.05
CA LEU A 66 -60.66 33.55 -6.97
C LEU A 66 -59.15 33.74 -6.78
N GLN A 67 -58.69 34.99 -6.60
CA GLN A 67 -57.28 35.27 -6.31
C GLN A 67 -56.84 34.63 -4.99
N LEU A 68 -57.65 34.79 -3.93
CA LEU A 68 -57.36 34.19 -2.62
C LEU A 68 -57.36 32.66 -2.69
N GLN A 69 -58.25 32.04 -3.45
CA GLN A 69 -58.24 30.59 -3.69
C GLN A 69 -56.92 30.16 -4.34
N GLY A 70 -56.45 30.87 -5.36
CA GLY A 70 -55.14 30.60 -5.98
C GLY A 70 -53.97 30.71 -5.01
N ILE A 71 -53.97 31.74 -4.15
CA ILE A 71 -52.95 31.92 -3.11
C ILE A 71 -52.98 30.75 -2.11
N ILE A 72 -54.16 30.32 -1.65
CA ILE A 72 -54.31 29.20 -0.71
C ILE A 72 -53.80 27.90 -1.33
N SER A 73 -54.11 27.63 -2.60
CA SER A 73 -53.60 26.45 -3.31
C SER A 73 -52.07 26.44 -3.37
N ASN A 74 -51.46 27.57 -3.71
CA ASN A 74 -50.00 27.69 -3.76
C ASN A 74 -49.36 27.51 -2.38
N LEU A 75 -49.92 28.14 -1.34
CA LEU A 75 -49.44 27.96 0.04
C LEU A 75 -49.58 26.52 0.52
N THR A 76 -50.61 25.81 0.08
CA THR A 76 -50.79 24.38 0.39
C THR A 76 -49.69 23.53 -0.26
N ALA A 77 -49.39 23.77 -1.54
CA ALA A 77 -48.30 23.07 -2.22
C ALA A 77 -46.93 23.32 -1.56
N ILE A 78 -46.63 24.58 -1.20
CA ILE A 78 -45.40 24.95 -0.49
C ILE A 78 -45.34 24.26 0.88
N ARG A 79 -46.46 24.15 1.59
CA ARG A 79 -46.52 23.45 2.88
C ARG A 79 -46.19 21.97 2.72
N GLU A 80 -46.77 21.30 1.72
CA GLU A 80 -46.49 19.88 1.43
C GLU A 80 -45.02 19.65 1.06
N GLU A 81 -44.43 20.53 0.25
CA GLU A 81 -43.00 20.46 -0.09
C GLU A 81 -42.11 20.64 1.14
N ASN A 82 -42.43 21.61 2.01
CA ASN A 82 -41.70 21.79 3.27
C ASN A 82 -41.79 20.57 4.19
N GLU A 83 -42.93 19.88 4.21
CA GLU A 83 -43.09 18.65 4.99
C GLU A 83 -42.23 17.51 4.44
N LYS A 84 -42.16 17.36 3.10
CA LYS A 84 -41.24 16.42 2.44
C LYS A 84 -39.79 16.72 2.78
N LEU A 85 -39.37 17.98 2.63
CA LEU A 85 -37.99 18.41 2.94
C LEU A 85 -37.63 18.18 4.41
N ARG A 86 -38.57 18.38 5.34
CA ARG A 86 -38.36 18.06 6.77
C ARG A 86 -38.16 16.57 7.02
N ASN A 87 -38.88 15.72 6.31
CA ASN A 87 -38.71 14.27 6.41
C ASN A 87 -37.37 13.82 5.81
N ASP A 88 -36.98 14.39 4.66
CA ASP A 88 -35.67 14.12 4.04
C ASP A 88 -34.51 14.56 4.94
N LEU A 89 -34.61 15.73 5.57
CA LEU A 89 -33.63 16.20 6.56
C LEU A 89 -33.49 15.20 7.71
N ARG A 90 -34.61 14.74 8.28
CA ARG A 90 -34.59 13.75 9.37
C ARG A 90 -33.94 12.44 8.93
N ASN A 91 -34.21 11.98 7.72
CA ASN A 91 -33.58 10.76 7.18
C ASN A 91 -32.07 10.94 7.00
N LEU A 92 -31.63 12.11 6.51
CA LEU A 92 -30.21 12.42 6.37
C LEU A 92 -29.50 12.51 7.74
N GLU A 93 -30.15 13.07 8.76
CA GLU A 93 -29.63 13.10 10.13
C GLU A 93 -29.43 11.68 10.69
N ILE A 94 -30.39 10.77 10.45
CA ILE A 94 -30.28 9.36 10.85
C ILE A 94 -29.12 8.68 10.12
N LEU A 95 -29.00 8.87 8.80
CA LEU A 95 -27.92 8.30 8.01
C LEU A 95 -26.55 8.83 8.48
N LEU A 96 -26.44 10.13 8.71
CA LEU A 96 -25.22 10.76 9.22
C LEU A 96 -24.80 10.18 10.57
N GLU A 97 -25.76 9.98 11.48
CA GLU A 97 -25.49 9.39 12.80
C GLU A 97 -25.06 7.93 12.69
N SER A 98 -25.66 7.17 11.77
CA SER A 98 -25.24 5.79 11.51
C SER A 98 -23.82 5.72 10.95
N GLU A 99 -23.45 6.64 10.05
CA GLU A 99 -22.13 6.67 9.44
C GLU A 99 -21.04 7.09 10.43
N LYS A 100 -21.33 8.03 11.33
CA LYS A 100 -20.42 8.38 12.44
C LYS A 100 -20.12 7.18 13.34
N LYS A 101 -21.14 6.37 13.63
CA LYS A 101 -20.97 5.14 14.42
C LYS A 101 -20.13 4.10 13.66
N ASN A 102 -20.39 3.91 12.36
CA ASN A 102 -19.61 3.02 11.51
C ASN A 102 -18.14 3.44 11.44
N LEU A 103 -17.87 4.74 11.27
CA LEU A 103 -16.51 5.29 11.25
C LEU A 103 -15.79 5.00 12.57
N THR A 104 -16.44 5.27 13.71
CA THR A 104 -15.87 5.01 15.04
C THR A 104 -15.56 3.51 15.23
N LEU A 105 -16.45 2.63 14.77
CA LEU A 105 -16.26 1.18 14.83
C LEU A 105 -15.08 0.74 13.97
N HIS A 106 -14.96 1.26 12.74
CA HIS A 106 -13.85 0.95 11.85
C HIS A 106 -12.51 1.46 12.37
N GLU A 107 -12.47 2.65 12.98
CA GLU A 107 -11.28 3.16 13.64
C GLU A 107 -10.85 2.26 14.79
N GLN A 108 -11.79 1.79 15.62
CA GLN A 108 -11.50 0.84 16.68
C GLN A 108 -10.98 -0.50 16.15
N GLN A 109 -11.60 -1.05 15.10
CA GLN A 109 -11.14 -2.28 14.44
C GLN A 109 -9.71 -2.10 13.91
N TRP A 110 -9.44 -1.00 13.21
CA TRP A 110 -8.11 -0.70 12.67
C TRP A 110 -7.04 -0.61 13.76
N ILE A 111 -7.34 0.04 14.88
CA ILE A 111 -6.43 0.10 16.03
C ILE A 111 -6.14 -1.31 16.55
N ASN A 112 -7.18 -2.12 16.73
CA ASN A 112 -7.06 -3.49 17.24
C ASN A 112 -6.23 -4.38 16.30
N ASP A 113 -6.48 -4.29 14.98
CA ASP A 113 -5.74 -5.03 13.97
C ASP A 113 -4.27 -4.61 13.93
N LYS A 114 -4.00 -3.31 14.07
CA LYS A 114 -2.63 -2.79 14.17
C LYS A 114 -1.92 -3.33 15.41
N GLU A 115 -2.58 -3.33 16.56
CA GLU A 115 -2.02 -3.88 17.81
C GLU A 115 -1.73 -5.38 17.69
N ASN A 116 -2.66 -6.14 17.11
CA ASN A 116 -2.51 -7.56 16.85
C ASN A 116 -1.34 -7.85 15.90
N LEU A 117 -1.21 -7.07 14.82
CA LEU A 117 -0.10 -7.20 13.88
C LEU A 117 1.24 -6.90 14.54
N VAL A 118 1.33 -5.82 15.32
CA VAL A 118 2.56 -5.47 16.06
C VAL A 118 2.93 -6.57 17.05
N LYS A 119 1.95 -7.12 17.77
CA LYS A 119 2.17 -8.22 18.72
C LYS A 119 2.65 -9.49 18.00
N SER A 120 1.99 -9.89 16.92
CA SER A 120 2.35 -11.07 16.13
C SER A 120 3.75 -10.93 15.53
N ASN A 121 4.08 -9.79 14.92
CA ASN A 121 5.41 -9.54 14.38
C ASN A 121 6.49 -9.58 15.47
N LYS A 122 6.18 -9.07 16.68
CA LYS A 122 7.12 -9.12 17.81
C LYS A 122 7.36 -10.56 18.28
N GLU A 123 6.31 -11.37 18.37
CA GLU A 123 6.40 -12.79 18.74
C GLU A 123 7.18 -13.59 17.68
N GLU A 124 6.91 -13.36 16.39
CA GLU A 124 7.63 -14.00 15.28
C GLU A 124 9.12 -13.64 15.29
N LEU A 125 9.45 -12.36 15.46
CA LEU A 125 10.86 -11.91 15.53
C LEU A 125 11.59 -12.53 16.71
N GLU A 126 10.94 -12.65 17.87
CA GLU A 126 11.53 -13.28 19.05
C GLU A 126 11.75 -14.77 18.85
N ASN A 127 10.80 -15.46 18.19
CA ASN A 127 10.96 -16.87 17.82
C ASN A 127 12.11 -17.06 16.82
N MET A 128 12.22 -16.19 15.81
CA MET A 128 13.32 -16.22 14.85
C MET A 128 14.68 -16.00 15.53
N LYS A 129 14.77 -15.06 16.48
CA LYS A 129 15.99 -14.86 17.28
C LYS A 129 16.37 -16.11 18.06
N LYS A 130 15.40 -16.77 18.70
CA LYS A 130 15.65 -18.03 19.44
C LYS A 130 16.15 -19.13 18.52
N ILE A 131 15.53 -19.31 17.36
CA ILE A 131 15.96 -20.30 16.35
C ILE A 131 17.39 -20.01 15.89
N ARG A 132 17.70 -18.77 15.49
CA ARG A 132 19.05 -18.38 15.08
C ARG A 132 20.10 -18.59 16.17
N ASN A 133 19.74 -18.33 17.43
CA ASN A 133 20.64 -18.57 18.54
C ASN A 133 20.91 -20.07 18.74
N MET A 134 19.89 -20.92 18.63
CA MET A 134 20.06 -22.38 18.68
C MET A 134 20.93 -22.90 17.52
N GLU A 135 20.71 -22.41 16.30
CA GLU A 135 21.56 -22.72 15.14
C GLU A 135 23.01 -22.31 15.39
N ALA A 136 23.26 -21.10 15.90
CA ALA A 136 24.59 -20.63 16.21
C ALA A 136 25.29 -21.48 17.27
N ILE A 137 24.57 -21.89 18.32
CA ILE A 137 25.09 -22.81 19.33
C ILE A 137 25.45 -24.16 18.70
N SER A 138 24.56 -24.73 17.88
CA SER A 138 24.79 -26.01 17.20
C SER A 138 26.00 -25.95 16.26
N PHE A 139 26.14 -24.89 15.45
CA PHE A 139 27.30 -24.70 14.58
C PHE A 139 28.59 -24.54 15.36
N ASN A 140 28.58 -23.82 16.49
CA ASN A 140 29.77 -23.69 17.34
C ASN A 140 30.17 -25.03 17.97
N GLN A 141 29.20 -25.85 18.39
CA GLN A 141 29.47 -27.19 18.90
C GLN A 141 30.11 -28.09 17.82
N GLU A 142 29.57 -28.08 16.60
CA GLU A 142 30.11 -28.86 15.49
C GLU A 142 31.52 -28.38 15.09
N LEU A 143 31.74 -27.07 15.09
CA LEU A 143 33.05 -26.49 14.80
C LEU A 143 34.09 -26.88 15.85
N ASN A 144 33.72 -26.91 17.13
CA ASN A 144 34.61 -27.37 18.20
C ASN A 144 34.93 -28.86 18.05
N ARG A 145 33.92 -29.69 17.75
CA ARG A 145 34.12 -31.11 17.49
C ARG A 145 35.09 -31.34 16.31
N LEU A 146 34.90 -30.64 15.19
CA LEU A 146 35.79 -30.76 14.04
C LEU A 146 37.22 -30.29 14.35
N LYS A 147 37.38 -29.26 15.20
CA LYS A 147 38.70 -28.84 15.69
C LYS A 147 39.38 -29.94 16.50
N GLU A 148 38.67 -30.55 17.43
CA GLU A 148 39.18 -31.65 18.24
C GLU A 148 39.55 -32.86 17.37
N GLU A 149 38.69 -33.26 16.44
CA GLU A 149 38.96 -34.36 15.49
C GLU A 149 40.19 -34.07 14.62
N ASN A 150 40.36 -32.82 14.17
CA ASN A 150 41.52 -32.43 13.38
C ASN A 150 42.81 -32.40 14.21
N GLU A 151 42.75 -31.91 15.45
CA GLU A 151 43.89 -31.90 16.37
C GLU A 151 44.34 -33.31 16.72
N GLN A 152 43.39 -34.24 16.97
CA GLN A 152 43.70 -35.66 17.16
C GLN A 152 44.38 -36.27 15.94
N LYS A 153 43.85 -36.05 14.73
CA LYS A 153 44.48 -36.54 13.48
C LYS A 153 45.88 -35.98 13.28
N ILE A 154 46.11 -34.70 13.58
CA ILE A 154 47.44 -34.09 13.51
C ILE A 154 48.40 -34.78 14.48
N GLU A 155 47.95 -35.08 15.70
CA GLU A 155 48.77 -35.73 16.71
C GLU A 155 49.08 -37.19 16.37
N GLU A 156 48.12 -37.92 15.80
CA GLU A 156 48.33 -39.26 15.24
C GLU A 156 49.36 -39.26 14.12
N MET A 157 49.22 -38.34 13.15
CA MET A 157 50.20 -38.19 12.07
C MET A 157 51.59 -37.87 12.61
N LYS A 158 51.73 -36.99 13.61
CA LYS A 158 53.02 -36.69 14.24
C LYS A 158 53.66 -37.94 14.86
N LYS A 159 52.87 -38.76 15.56
CA LYS A 159 53.36 -40.02 16.15
C LYS A 159 53.82 -41.00 15.07
N GLU A 160 53.06 -41.11 13.99
CA GLU A 160 53.40 -41.98 12.86
C GLU A 160 54.66 -41.52 12.15
N PHE A 161 54.79 -40.21 11.87
CA PHE A 161 56.02 -39.62 11.35
C PHE A 161 57.23 -39.88 12.25
N LYS A 162 57.08 -39.74 13.57
CA LYS A 162 58.16 -40.03 14.52
C LYS A 162 58.56 -41.50 14.53
N LYS A 163 57.58 -42.40 14.40
CA LYS A 163 57.83 -43.85 14.28
C LYS A 163 58.63 -44.16 13.01
N ILE A 164 58.19 -43.63 11.86
CA ILE A 164 58.87 -43.76 10.58
C ILE A 164 60.30 -43.18 10.65
N GLU A 165 60.46 -42.00 11.24
CA GLU A 165 61.78 -41.37 11.43
C GLU A 165 62.71 -42.26 12.25
N ASN A 166 62.21 -42.86 13.35
CA ASN A 166 62.98 -43.78 14.17
C ASN A 166 63.33 -45.08 13.42
N GLU A 167 62.41 -45.63 12.63
CA GLU A 167 62.68 -46.78 11.78
C GLU A 167 63.78 -46.47 10.76
N TYR A 168 63.74 -45.31 10.11
CA TYR A 168 64.81 -44.87 9.21
C TYR A 168 66.15 -44.68 9.93
N LYS A 169 66.16 -44.06 11.11
CA LYS A 169 67.38 -43.91 11.92
C LYS A 169 67.96 -45.26 12.30
N ASN A 170 67.15 -46.19 12.77
CA ASN A 170 67.59 -47.53 13.15
C ASN A 170 68.13 -48.32 11.94
N ASN A 171 67.44 -48.26 10.81
CA ASN A 171 67.89 -48.89 9.57
C ASN A 171 69.23 -48.31 9.10
N LEU A 172 69.40 -46.98 9.19
CA LEU A 172 70.66 -46.33 8.86
C LEU A 172 71.79 -46.76 9.80
N SER A 173 71.56 -46.79 11.12
CA SER A 173 72.53 -47.26 12.10
C SER A 173 72.93 -48.71 11.86
N ARG A 174 71.97 -49.60 11.63
CA ARG A 174 72.24 -51.01 11.30
C ARG A 174 73.05 -51.13 10.02
N THR A 175 72.70 -50.37 8.99
CA THR A 175 73.46 -50.35 7.73
C THR A 175 74.89 -49.89 7.98
N ALA A 176 75.10 -48.88 8.82
CA ALA A 176 76.43 -48.39 9.19
C ALA A 176 77.24 -49.49 9.92
N GLU A 177 76.64 -50.16 10.91
CA GLU A 177 77.26 -51.29 11.63
C GLU A 177 77.64 -52.44 10.67
N GLU A 178 76.75 -52.80 9.73
CA GLU A 178 77.02 -53.82 8.71
C GLU A 178 78.19 -53.43 7.80
N TYR A 179 78.33 -52.15 7.45
CA TYR A 179 79.48 -51.65 6.69
C TYR A 179 80.76 -51.64 7.53
N GLU A 180 80.70 -51.25 8.80
CA GLU A 180 81.84 -51.32 9.72
C GLU A 180 82.33 -52.77 9.90
N GLU A 181 81.42 -53.73 10.06
CA GLU A 181 81.75 -55.15 10.17
C GLU A 181 82.39 -55.68 8.87
N LYS A 182 81.84 -55.31 7.70
CA LYS A 182 82.44 -55.63 6.41
C LYS A 182 83.85 -55.07 6.27
N ILE A 183 84.07 -53.82 6.70
CA ILE A 183 85.40 -53.20 6.68
C ILE A 183 86.35 -53.97 7.61
N LEU A 184 85.92 -54.32 8.82
CA LEU A 184 86.73 -55.09 9.77
C LEU A 184 87.09 -56.48 9.23
N ASN A 185 86.14 -57.19 8.61
CA ASN A 185 86.41 -58.49 7.99
C ASN A 185 87.33 -58.37 6.77
N LEU A 186 87.15 -57.36 5.93
CA LEU A 186 88.09 -57.07 4.85
C LEU A 186 89.49 -56.77 5.40
N ASN A 187 89.58 -56.03 6.50
CA ASN A 187 90.85 -55.73 7.15
C ASN A 187 91.51 -56.99 7.75
N ARG A 188 90.74 -57.87 8.38
CA ARG A 188 91.22 -59.20 8.84
C ARG A 188 91.71 -60.06 7.67
N ASN A 189 90.95 -60.11 6.57
CA ASN A 189 91.34 -60.84 5.36
C ASN A 189 92.60 -60.24 4.73
N LEU A 190 92.75 -58.91 4.74
CA LEU A 190 93.95 -58.23 4.27
C LEU A 190 95.17 -58.57 5.15
N ILE A 191 95.00 -58.60 6.48
CA ILE A 191 96.05 -59.05 7.41
C ILE A 191 96.43 -60.51 7.14
N ALA A 192 95.44 -61.39 6.94
CA ALA A 192 95.68 -62.80 6.62
C ALA A 192 96.44 -62.97 5.29
N ALA A 193 96.01 -62.27 4.23
CA ALA A 193 96.70 -62.26 2.94
C ALA A 193 98.12 -61.68 3.05
N ASN A 194 98.32 -60.61 3.83
CA ASN A 194 99.66 -60.05 4.09
C ASN A 194 100.56 -61.05 4.85
N ASN A 195 100.02 -61.79 5.82
CA ASN A 195 100.75 -62.84 6.52
C ASN A 195 101.08 -64.02 5.60
N GLU A 196 100.18 -64.41 4.71
CA GLU A 196 100.42 -65.44 3.70
C GLU A 196 101.50 -65.02 2.70
N VAL A 197 101.45 -63.77 2.20
CA VAL A 197 102.53 -63.19 1.37
C VAL A 197 103.86 -63.18 2.14
N LYS A 198 103.87 -62.85 3.42
CA LYS A 198 105.07 -62.90 4.27
C LYS A 198 105.61 -64.33 4.44
N ASN A 199 104.74 -65.31 4.63
CA ASN A 199 105.11 -66.73 4.69
C ASN A 199 105.65 -67.24 3.36
N LEU A 200 105.04 -66.87 2.22
CA LEU A 200 105.53 -67.18 0.88
C LEU A 200 106.90 -66.54 0.61
N ARG A 201 107.14 -65.32 1.11
CA ARG A 201 108.46 -64.66 1.06
C ARG A 201 109.51 -65.42 1.89
N GLN A 202 109.14 -66.00 3.04
CA GLN A 202 110.04 -66.82 3.86
C GLN A 202 110.32 -68.22 3.25
N VAL A 203 109.35 -68.84 2.58
CA VAL A 203 109.52 -70.16 1.93
C VAL A 203 110.27 -70.07 0.60
N SER A 204 110.16 -68.95 -0.13
CA SER A 204 110.79 -68.78 -1.46
C SER A 204 112.21 -68.22 -1.46
N GLY A 205 112.78 -67.82 -0.32
CA GLY A 205 114.15 -67.30 -0.25
C GLY A 205 114.41 -66.08 -1.16
N HIS A 206 113.36 -65.30 -1.49
CA HIS A 206 113.46 -64.10 -2.33
C HIS A 206 113.03 -62.86 -1.55
N GLU A 207 114.00 -62.23 -0.90
CA GLU A 207 113.98 -60.80 -0.64
C GLU A 207 114.22 -60.06 -1.95
N THR A 208 113.16 -59.58 -2.61
CA THR A 208 113.12 -58.22 -3.19
C THR A 208 111.76 -57.87 -3.83
N ILE A 209 111.11 -56.88 -3.20
CA ILE A 209 110.49 -55.68 -3.82
C ILE A 209 109.42 -55.90 -4.91
N TYR A 210 108.16 -55.70 -4.50
CA TYR A 210 107.29 -54.74 -5.19
C TYR A 210 106.68 -53.79 -4.17
N ASN A 211 107.00 -52.51 -4.35
CA ASN A 211 106.28 -51.39 -3.77
C ASN A 211 104.83 -51.50 -4.22
N LEU A 212 103.89 -51.54 -3.25
CA LEU A 212 102.50 -51.21 -3.53
C LEU A 212 102.47 -49.75 -3.97
N VAL A 213 102.37 -49.53 -5.27
CA VAL A 213 101.98 -48.23 -5.80
C VAL A 213 100.51 -48.06 -5.48
N ASP A 214 100.27 -47.12 -4.58
CA ASP A 214 99.08 -46.29 -4.41
C ASP A 214 97.92 -46.64 -5.38
N PHE A 215 96.88 -47.26 -4.83
CA PHE A 215 95.58 -47.27 -5.50
C PHE A 215 95.18 -45.83 -5.73
N GLY A 216 95.17 -45.44 -7.00
CA GLY A 216 94.86 -44.08 -7.44
C GLY A 216 93.67 -43.52 -6.67
N GLN A 217 93.95 -42.46 -5.91
CA GLN A 217 92.96 -41.46 -5.54
C GLN A 217 92.37 -40.90 -6.83
N SER A 218 91.26 -41.49 -7.27
CA SER A 218 90.27 -40.74 -8.05
C SER A 218 89.68 -39.72 -7.11
N LYS A 219 90.26 -38.52 -7.17
CA LYS A 219 89.71 -37.30 -6.63
C LYS A 219 88.23 -37.21 -7.06
N ASN A 220 87.38 -36.88 -6.09
CA ASN A 220 86.20 -36.03 -6.21
C ASN A 220 86.07 -35.44 -7.64
N ASP A 221 85.05 -35.79 -8.40
CA ASP A 221 83.75 -35.14 -8.26
C ASP A 221 82.58 -36.13 -8.42
N ARG A 222 82.04 -36.59 -7.28
CA ARG A 222 80.60 -36.90 -7.26
C ARG A 222 79.90 -35.57 -7.47
N ILE A 223 79.38 -35.35 -8.67
CA ILE A 223 78.37 -34.32 -8.91
C ILE A 223 77.22 -34.64 -7.97
N ILE A 224 77.19 -33.93 -6.83
CA ILE A 224 76.00 -33.83 -6.00
C ILE A 224 74.96 -33.18 -6.92
N GLN A 225 74.01 -33.97 -7.41
CA GLN A 225 72.77 -33.39 -7.92
C GLN A 225 72.18 -32.60 -6.75
N GLN A 226 72.20 -31.28 -6.88
CA GLN A 226 71.50 -30.39 -5.96
C GLN A 226 70.06 -30.88 -5.83
N PRO A 227 69.46 -30.86 -4.63
CA PRO A 227 68.01 -31.01 -4.54
C PRO A 227 67.40 -29.89 -5.39
N LEU A 228 66.54 -30.28 -6.33
CA LEU A 228 65.77 -29.37 -7.17
C LEU A 228 65.27 -28.21 -6.32
N SER A 229 65.81 -27.02 -6.57
CA SER A 229 65.32 -25.78 -5.97
C SER A 229 63.81 -25.71 -6.12
N PHE A 230 63.10 -25.38 -5.04
CA PHE A 230 61.64 -25.18 -4.94
C PHE A 230 61.05 -24.07 -5.86
N ALA A 231 61.77 -23.66 -6.91
CA ALA A 231 61.41 -22.57 -7.81
C ALA A 231 60.28 -22.90 -8.81
N ARG A 232 59.57 -24.03 -8.66
CA ARG A 232 58.36 -24.36 -9.46
C ARG A 232 57.05 -24.31 -8.69
N TYR A 233 57.01 -23.69 -7.51
CA TYR A 233 55.74 -23.24 -6.95
C TYR A 233 55.43 -21.84 -7.48
N GLN A 234 54.74 -21.75 -8.61
CA GLN A 234 53.87 -20.58 -8.80
C GLN A 234 52.69 -20.76 -7.85
N PRO A 235 52.36 -19.76 -7.01
CA PRO A 235 51.12 -19.81 -6.24
C PRO A 235 49.97 -19.84 -7.24
N LEU A 236 49.20 -20.95 -7.25
CA LEU A 236 47.93 -20.97 -7.94
C LEU A 236 47.06 -19.84 -7.36
N PRO A 237 46.34 -19.08 -8.21
CA PRO A 237 45.46 -18.03 -7.71
C PRO A 237 44.46 -18.68 -6.76
N ILE A 238 44.46 -18.25 -5.50
CA ILE A 238 43.41 -18.61 -4.54
C ILE A 238 42.15 -17.91 -5.03
N ILE A 239 41.43 -18.57 -5.91
CA ILE A 239 40.08 -18.16 -6.24
C ILE A 239 39.19 -18.79 -5.16
N SER A 240 38.93 -18.01 -4.11
CA SER A 240 37.92 -18.36 -3.13
C SER A 240 36.58 -18.50 -3.85
N LYS A 241 35.85 -19.61 -3.63
CA LYS A 241 34.47 -19.77 -4.10
C LYS A 241 33.58 -18.58 -3.71
N ALA A 242 33.88 -17.94 -2.57
CA ALA A 242 33.19 -16.72 -2.15
C ALA A 242 33.44 -15.55 -3.12
N SER A 243 34.67 -15.34 -3.60
CA SER A 243 35.00 -14.27 -4.56
C SER A 243 34.36 -14.49 -5.94
N GLN A 244 34.13 -15.74 -6.36
CA GLN A 244 33.37 -16.04 -7.58
C GLN A 244 31.87 -15.82 -7.41
N MET A 245 31.31 -16.14 -6.22
CA MET A 245 29.90 -15.90 -5.94
C MET A 245 29.56 -14.40 -5.87
N PHE A 246 30.42 -13.58 -5.25
CA PHE A 246 30.21 -12.13 -5.22
C PHE A 246 30.34 -11.47 -6.62
N ALA A 247 31.23 -11.99 -7.48
CA ALA A 247 31.35 -11.50 -8.86
C ALA A 247 30.15 -11.90 -9.72
N ALA A 248 29.61 -13.11 -9.54
CA ALA A 248 28.41 -13.59 -10.24
C ALA A 248 27.14 -12.85 -9.79
N GLU A 249 26.96 -12.58 -8.49
CA GLU A 249 25.83 -11.78 -7.98
C GLU A 249 25.89 -10.33 -8.47
N SER A 250 27.09 -9.76 -8.65
CA SER A 250 27.28 -8.41 -9.18
C SER A 250 26.93 -8.31 -10.68
N GLU A 251 27.14 -9.38 -11.45
CA GLU A 251 26.73 -9.45 -12.86
C GLU A 251 25.24 -9.78 -13.04
N GLU A 252 24.62 -10.55 -12.15
CA GLU A 252 23.17 -10.82 -12.17
C GLU A 252 22.33 -9.61 -11.74
N LEU A 253 22.80 -8.81 -10.77
CA LEU A 253 22.14 -7.54 -10.40
C LEU A 253 22.20 -6.49 -11.52
N ASN A 254 23.22 -6.50 -12.37
CA ASN A 254 23.33 -5.59 -13.50
C ASN A 254 22.53 -6.01 -14.74
N LYS A 255 22.03 -7.26 -14.79
CA LYS A 255 21.18 -7.76 -15.90
C LYS A 255 19.67 -7.70 -15.60
N GLN A 256 19.27 -7.41 -14.36
CA GLN A 256 17.85 -7.27 -13.98
C GLN A 256 17.31 -5.83 -14.03
N HIS A 257 18.13 -4.84 -14.38
CA HIS A 257 17.69 -3.48 -14.71
C HIS A 257 17.94 -3.14 -16.18
N THR A 258 17.35 -3.91 -17.08
CA THR A 258 16.98 -3.42 -18.41
C THR A 258 15.48 -3.58 -18.58
N THR A 259 14.77 -2.45 -18.49
CA THR A 259 13.39 -2.30 -18.93
C THR A 259 13.23 -2.79 -20.37
N PRO A 260 12.18 -3.55 -20.71
CA PRO A 260 11.96 -3.97 -22.09
C PRO A 260 11.52 -2.79 -22.99
N PRO A 261 11.79 -2.84 -24.30
CA PRO A 261 11.52 -1.74 -25.22
C PRO A 261 10.03 -1.60 -25.49
N ASN A 262 9.61 -0.34 -25.53
CA ASN A 262 8.26 0.11 -25.86
C ASN A 262 7.93 -0.23 -27.32
N ASN A 263 7.02 -1.19 -27.55
CA ASN A 263 6.45 -1.45 -28.87
C ASN A 263 5.24 -0.55 -29.10
N GLN A 264 5.35 0.25 -30.16
CA GLN A 264 4.32 1.14 -30.67
C GLN A 264 3.06 0.37 -31.07
N ILE A 265 1.91 0.80 -30.57
CA ILE A 265 0.60 0.52 -31.17
C ILE A 265 -0.08 1.87 -31.43
N LYS A 266 -0.35 2.14 -32.70
CA LYS A 266 -1.20 3.22 -33.20
C LYS A 266 -2.67 2.92 -32.89
N ILE A 267 -3.33 3.76 -32.09
CA ILE A 267 -4.77 4.06 -32.11
C ILE A 267 -4.87 5.50 -31.56
N GLY A 268 -5.30 6.52 -32.31
CA GLY A 268 -6.69 6.76 -32.72
C GLY A 268 -7.32 7.76 -31.74
N ASP A 269 -7.83 8.86 -32.28
CA ASP A 269 -8.26 10.09 -31.61
C ASP A 269 -9.13 9.94 -30.35
N ALA A 270 -8.80 10.68 -29.29
CA ALA A 270 -9.78 11.19 -28.33
C ALA A 270 -9.23 12.40 -27.55
N LYS A 271 -9.84 13.56 -27.76
CA LYS A 271 -9.66 14.78 -26.97
C LYS A 271 -10.09 14.54 -25.53
N THR A 272 -9.23 14.78 -24.55
CA THR A 272 -9.66 15.30 -23.24
C THR A 272 -8.58 16.20 -22.62
N ASN A 273 -9.00 17.43 -22.34
CA ASN A 273 -8.24 18.41 -21.56
C ASN A 273 -8.07 17.90 -20.13
N SER A 274 -6.83 17.87 -19.61
CA SER A 274 -6.61 17.83 -18.16
C SER A 274 -5.60 18.90 -17.74
N ALA A 275 -6.11 19.85 -16.97
CA ALA A 275 -5.34 20.94 -16.39
C ALA A 275 -4.38 20.40 -15.33
N THR A 276 -3.10 20.66 -15.50
CA THR A 276 -2.04 20.29 -14.54
C THR A 276 -2.09 21.24 -13.33
N LYS A 277 -2.84 20.89 -12.27
CA LYS A 277 -2.71 21.56 -10.97
C LYS A 277 -1.41 21.09 -10.30
N ARG A 278 -0.42 21.97 -10.26
CA ARG A 278 0.81 21.82 -9.46
C ARG A 278 0.46 21.69 -7.98
N ARG A 279 0.81 20.56 -7.35
CA ARG A 279 0.84 20.40 -5.88
C ARG A 279 1.95 21.30 -5.33
N LYS A 280 1.59 22.30 -4.51
CA LYS A 280 2.55 22.98 -3.63
C LYS A 280 2.81 22.06 -2.43
N LEU A 281 4.04 21.57 -2.32
CA LEU A 281 4.55 20.95 -1.09
C LEU A 281 4.74 22.06 -0.06
N TYR A 282 3.94 22.05 1.01
CA TYR A 282 4.25 22.79 2.22
C TYR A 282 5.05 21.85 3.13
N CYS A 283 6.34 22.10 3.27
CA CYS A 283 7.13 21.55 4.36
C CYS A 283 6.81 22.35 5.62
N ARG A 284 6.22 21.70 6.63
CA ARG A 284 6.21 22.19 8.01
C ARG A 284 7.63 22.02 8.56
N THR A 285 8.31 23.13 8.86
CA THR A 285 9.37 23.14 9.86
C THR A 285 8.72 23.52 11.17
N ASP A 286 8.73 22.58 12.10
CA ASP A 286 8.55 22.87 13.51
C ASP A 286 9.73 23.74 13.97
N ASP A 287 9.46 24.74 14.79
CA ASP A 287 10.33 24.99 15.94
C ASP A 287 9.47 25.51 17.11
N PRO A 288 9.62 24.92 18.31
CA PRO A 288 9.06 25.46 19.54
C PRO A 288 10.01 26.54 20.09
N LEU A 289 9.48 27.54 20.81
CA LEU A 289 10.16 28.21 21.93
C LEU A 289 9.25 29.31 22.50
N LEU A 290 8.99 29.16 23.82
CA LEU A 290 8.47 30.13 24.80
C LEU A 290 6.99 30.55 24.70
#